data_AF-A0A939AQC8-F1
#
_entry.id   AF-A0A939AQC8-F1
#
_cell.length_a   1.000
_cell.length_b   1.000
_cell.length_c   1.000
_cell.angle_alpha   90.00
_cell.angle_beta   90.00
_cell.angle_gamma   90.00
#
_symmetry.space_group_name_H-M   'P 1'
#
loop_
_entity.id
_entity.type
_entity.pdbx_description
1 polymer ?
#
loop_
_entity_poly.entity_id
_entity_poly.type
_entity_poly.pdbx_seq_one_letter_code
_entity_poly.pdbx_strand_id
1 'polypeptide(L)'
;MAGVGRSARSLGQRGIEVEGPAVIGAAWDRWRPDPTKHAYVRGVANADRFCAWTAVVRQEFGASAPVTARAWTATAWSLVHGPESVSGFPLTLHVAPNPASQARGLEGLRDVVETLRGPTGCPWDREQTHASLRPYLLEEAYEAVAAIESGGADGLVDELGDVLLQVALHAEIARQAHQFGWPDVVEAIATKLVRRHPHVFGDAVAPDAAAVAHKWEQIKRAERGGALGDFDDLPLNLPALALARELAV
;
A
#
# COMPACT_ATOMS: atom_id res chain seq x y z
N MET A 1 36.87 -5.69 49.24
CA MET A 1 36.78 -6.92 48.44
C MET A 1 36.29 -6.56 47.04
N ALA A 2 36.91 -7.15 46.03
CA ALA A 2 36.59 -7.09 44.59
C ALA A 2 35.10 -7.40 44.31
N GLY A 3 34.49 -7.13 43.14
CA GLY A 3 35.02 -6.71 41.84
C GLY A 3 33.88 -6.59 40.81
N VAL A 4 34.27 -6.06 39.65
CA VAL A 4 33.61 -5.74 38.38
C VAL A 4 32.50 -6.67 37.86
N GLY A 5 31.50 -6.07 37.21
CA GLY A 5 30.74 -6.66 36.10
C GLY A 5 30.05 -5.59 35.24
N ARG A 6 30.66 -5.20 34.11
CA ARG A 6 30.00 -4.44 33.03
C ARG A 6 29.27 -5.42 32.09
N SER A 7 28.07 -5.08 31.64
CA SER A 7 27.59 -5.38 30.28
C SER A 7 26.54 -4.35 29.85
N ALA A 8 26.45 -4.10 28.55
CA ALA A 8 26.02 -2.86 27.93
C ALA A 8 24.77 -3.00 27.03
N ARG A 9 24.04 -1.87 26.87
CA ARG A 9 23.09 -1.49 25.79
C ARG A 9 21.73 -2.25 25.80
N SER A 10 20.58 -1.61 25.62
CA SER A 10 20.23 -0.56 24.65
C SER A 10 19.47 0.64 25.23
N LEU A 11 19.68 1.80 24.62
CA LEU A 11 19.05 3.08 24.94
C LEU A 11 17.59 3.12 24.45
N GLY A 12 16.73 3.69 25.29
CA GLY A 12 15.28 3.63 25.20
C GLY A 12 14.65 4.36 24.01
N GLN A 13 13.58 3.74 23.52
CA GLN A 13 12.55 4.33 22.69
C GLN A 13 11.75 5.36 23.50
N ARG A 14 11.64 6.59 22.99
CA ARG A 14 10.54 7.51 23.29
C ARG A 14 10.16 8.22 22.01
N GLY A 15 9.03 7.81 21.42
CA GLY A 15 8.39 8.49 20.29
C GLY A 15 7.42 9.55 20.80
N ILE A 16 7.58 10.77 20.32
CA ILE A 16 6.57 11.82 20.19
C ILE A 16 5.74 11.47 18.96
N GLU A 17 4.77 12.27 18.59
CA GLU A 17 3.82 11.89 17.58
C GLU A 17 3.33 13.26 16.94
N VAL A 18 3.29 13.46 15.60
CA VAL A 18 2.68 14.59 14.77
C VAL A 18 2.04 14.28 13.35
N GLU A 19 0.74 14.50 13.08
CA GLU A 19 0.10 14.36 11.74
C GLU A 19 -0.02 15.70 10.96
N GLY A 20 0.06 15.66 9.61
CA GLY A 20 -0.17 16.81 8.73
C GLY A 20 1.11 17.33 8.00
N PRO A 21 1.01 18.27 7.04
CA PRO A 21 2.04 18.53 6.04
C PRO A 21 3.31 19.12 6.71
N ALA A 22 4.33 18.27 6.94
CA ALA A 22 5.32 18.55 7.98
C ALA A 22 6.69 19.00 7.47
N VAL A 23 7.09 20.13 8.03
CA VAL A 23 8.47 20.57 8.29
C VAL A 23 9.04 19.69 9.41
N ILE A 24 10.07 18.91 9.12
CA ILE A 24 10.56 17.83 10.00
C ILE A 24 11.75 18.33 10.81
N GLY A 25 11.60 18.43 12.12
CA GLY A 25 12.71 18.67 13.05
C GLY A 25 12.55 17.84 14.34
N ALA A 26 11.49 18.12 15.10
CA ALA A 26 11.20 17.48 16.39
C ALA A 26 9.99 16.51 16.34
N ALA A 27 9.55 16.13 15.14
CA ALA A 27 8.24 15.53 14.87
C ALA A 27 8.33 14.25 14.00
N TRP A 28 9.47 13.56 14.04
CA TRP A 28 9.80 12.45 13.11
C TRP A 28 8.93 11.20 13.28
N ASP A 29 8.23 11.10 14.39
CA ASP A 29 7.65 9.89 14.97
C ASP A 29 6.15 9.70 14.72
N ARG A 30 5.43 10.73 14.21
CA ARG A 30 4.28 10.49 13.28
C ARG A 30 4.58 11.02 11.87
N TRP A 31 5.83 11.28 11.52
CA TRP A 31 6.10 11.60 10.12
C TRP A 31 5.77 10.37 9.28
N ARG A 32 4.72 10.47 8.48
CA ARG A 32 4.41 9.53 7.41
C ARG A 32 5.06 10.08 6.14
N PRO A 33 6.14 9.47 5.65
CA PRO A 33 6.76 9.87 4.40
C PRO A 33 5.71 9.76 3.29
N ASP A 34 5.52 10.87 2.56
CA ASP A 34 4.69 10.90 1.38
C ASP A 34 5.60 11.28 0.21
N PRO A 35 6.07 10.30 -0.56
CA PRO A 35 7.08 10.55 -1.58
C PRO A 35 6.47 11.20 -2.84
N THR A 36 5.15 11.45 -2.84
CA THR A 36 4.44 12.27 -3.81
C THR A 36 4.48 13.77 -3.50
N LYS A 37 4.92 14.15 -2.29
CA LYS A 37 4.97 15.55 -1.82
C LYS A 37 6.40 15.99 -1.54
N HIS A 38 6.59 17.31 -1.53
CA HIS A 38 7.84 17.89 -1.05
C HIS A 38 8.01 17.59 0.45
N ALA A 39 9.20 17.13 0.83
CA ALA A 39 9.57 16.93 2.23
C ALA A 39 10.71 17.86 2.61
N TYR A 40 10.62 18.48 3.80
CA TYR A 40 11.64 19.36 4.34
C TYR A 40 12.08 18.88 5.72
N VAL A 41 13.38 18.60 5.89
CA VAL A 41 13.98 18.25 7.19
C VAL A 41 14.81 19.41 7.71
N ARG A 42 14.30 20.18 8.67
CA ARG A 42 14.98 21.31 9.30
C ARG A 42 15.75 20.89 10.55
N GLY A 43 16.82 21.61 10.84
CA GLY A 43 17.53 21.49 12.12
C GLY A 43 18.44 20.27 12.19
N VAL A 44 18.88 19.75 11.04
CA VAL A 44 19.88 18.68 11.00
C VAL A 44 21.18 19.25 11.57
N ALA A 45 21.54 18.80 12.78
CA ALA A 45 22.50 19.51 13.63
C ALA A 45 23.98 19.24 13.32
N ASN A 46 24.30 18.11 12.70
CA ASN A 46 25.67 17.69 12.40
C ASN A 46 25.70 16.61 11.30
N ALA A 47 26.92 16.21 10.91
CA ALA A 47 27.16 15.24 9.84
C ALA A 47 26.54 13.86 10.12
N ASP A 48 26.58 13.38 11.36
CA ASP A 48 25.98 12.09 11.73
C ASP A 48 24.47 12.09 11.54
N ARG A 49 23.80 13.17 12.00
CA ARG A 49 22.36 13.36 11.79
C ARG A 49 22.04 13.53 10.32
N PHE A 50 22.90 14.19 9.56
CA PHE A 50 22.77 14.31 8.13
C PHE A 50 22.79 12.93 7.45
N CYS A 51 23.78 12.08 7.74
CA CYS A 51 23.86 10.73 7.18
C CYS A 51 22.61 9.91 7.53
N ALA A 52 22.18 9.94 8.79
CA ALA A 52 20.96 9.26 9.23
C ALA A 52 19.71 9.74 8.46
N TRP A 53 19.55 11.06 8.29
CA TRP A 53 18.43 11.62 7.54
C TRP A 53 18.47 11.28 6.06
N THR A 54 19.65 11.33 5.42
CA THR A 54 19.76 10.95 4.01
C THR A 54 19.47 9.46 3.78
N ALA A 55 19.81 8.59 4.73
CA ALA A 55 19.46 7.16 4.65
C ALA A 55 17.94 6.96 4.70
N VAL A 56 17.26 7.58 5.67
CA VAL A 56 15.79 7.53 5.79
C VAL A 56 15.12 8.10 4.54
N VAL A 57 15.56 9.26 4.06
CA VAL A 57 15.02 9.87 2.84
C VAL A 57 15.18 8.95 1.63
N ARG A 58 16.34 8.33 1.43
CA ARG A 58 16.57 7.41 0.30
C ARG A 58 15.76 6.13 0.42
N GLN A 59 15.52 5.63 1.63
CA GLN A 59 14.63 4.49 1.86
C GLN A 59 13.17 4.82 1.48
N GLU A 60 12.70 6.01 1.84
CA GLU A 60 11.30 6.39 1.71
C GLU A 60 10.93 7.00 0.35
N PHE A 61 11.83 7.83 -0.21
CA PHE A 61 11.62 8.56 -1.47
C PHE A 61 12.33 7.87 -2.65
N GLY A 62 13.07 6.79 -2.41
CA GLY A 62 13.79 6.03 -3.42
C GLY A 62 15.31 6.29 -3.42
N ALA A 63 16.09 5.24 -3.73
CA ALA A 63 17.55 5.25 -3.61
C ALA A 63 18.23 6.37 -4.42
N SER A 64 17.62 6.75 -5.54
CA SER A 64 18.10 7.79 -6.45
C SER A 64 17.41 9.15 -6.25
N ALA A 65 16.60 9.32 -5.20
CA ALA A 65 15.89 10.57 -4.97
C ALA A 65 16.89 11.73 -4.77
N PRO A 66 16.77 12.83 -5.54
CA PRO A 66 17.65 13.98 -5.39
C PRO A 66 17.37 14.68 -4.06
N VAL A 67 18.40 14.71 -3.20
CA VAL A 67 18.35 15.46 -1.92
C VAL A 67 19.09 16.76 -2.09
N THR A 68 18.43 17.86 -1.74
CA THR A 68 19.05 19.19 -1.69
C THR A 68 19.18 19.65 -0.24
N ALA A 69 20.22 20.41 0.08
CA ALA A 69 20.41 20.96 1.42
C ALA A 69 20.75 22.43 1.38
N ARG A 70 20.40 23.13 2.46
CA ARG A 70 20.78 24.51 2.71
C ARG A 70 21.11 24.71 4.19
N ALA A 71 22.33 25.15 4.48
CA ALA A 71 22.69 25.61 5.82
C ALA A 71 21.88 26.86 6.18
N TRP A 72 21.52 27.02 7.45
CA TRP A 72 20.69 28.17 7.87
C TRP A 72 21.39 29.52 7.67
N THR A 73 22.72 29.51 7.60
CA THR A 73 23.54 30.69 7.28
C THR A 73 23.74 30.91 5.78
N ALA A 74 23.35 29.95 4.94
CA ALA A 74 23.49 30.01 3.49
C ALA A 74 22.22 30.52 2.82
N THR A 75 22.38 31.19 1.68
CA THR A 75 21.28 31.74 0.87
C THR A 75 20.83 30.81 -0.25
N ALA A 76 21.69 29.88 -0.68
CA ALA A 76 21.44 28.97 -1.80
C ALA A 76 21.25 27.51 -1.35
N TRP A 77 20.46 26.77 -2.14
CA TRP A 77 20.32 25.31 -2.01
C TRP A 77 21.37 24.62 -2.89
N SER A 78 21.93 23.52 -2.39
CA SER A 78 22.89 22.69 -3.13
C SER A 78 22.40 21.25 -3.22
N LEU A 79 22.65 20.61 -4.36
CA LEU A 79 22.46 19.17 -4.50
C LEU A 79 23.47 18.44 -3.64
N VAL A 80 23.03 17.35 -3.01
CA VAL A 80 23.82 16.62 -2.02
C VAL A 80 24.03 15.19 -2.48
N HIS A 81 25.31 14.80 -2.53
CA HIS A 81 25.73 13.45 -2.91
C HIS A 81 26.17 12.63 -1.69
N GLY A 82 26.75 13.29 -0.68
CA GLY A 82 27.24 12.72 0.57
C GLY A 82 27.60 13.81 1.62
N PRO A 83 28.04 13.45 2.83
CA PRO A 83 28.34 14.40 3.91
C PRO A 83 29.43 15.42 3.55
N GLU A 84 30.32 15.09 2.61
CA GLU A 84 31.34 15.98 2.05
C GLU A 84 30.75 17.12 1.21
N SER A 85 29.52 16.98 0.71
CA SER A 85 28.86 17.96 -0.16
C SER A 85 28.11 19.06 0.61
N VAL A 86 28.13 19.03 1.95
CA VAL A 86 27.49 20.04 2.79
C VAL A 86 28.53 20.79 3.64
N SER A 87 28.38 22.10 3.73
CA SER A 87 29.20 22.95 4.61
C SER A 87 28.28 23.80 5.51
N GLY A 88 28.58 23.77 6.80
CA GLY A 88 27.81 24.48 7.82
C GLY A 88 26.60 23.69 8.35
N PHE A 89 26.32 23.89 9.63
CA PHE A 89 25.16 23.34 10.34
C PHE A 89 24.54 24.43 11.22
N PRO A 90 23.24 24.36 11.55
CA PRO A 90 22.27 23.34 11.14
C PRO A 90 21.83 23.46 9.67
N LEU A 91 21.42 22.33 9.08
CA LEU A 91 20.90 22.26 7.71
C LEU A 91 19.37 22.18 7.69
N THR A 92 18.81 22.61 6.55
CA THR A 92 17.51 22.14 6.06
C THR A 92 17.75 21.26 4.85
N LEU A 93 17.25 20.02 4.87
CA LEU A 93 17.17 19.15 3.70
C LEU A 93 15.83 19.36 3.01
N HIS A 94 15.82 19.25 1.70
CA HIS A 94 14.63 19.24 0.86
C HIS A 94 14.72 18.07 -0.11
N VAL A 95 13.62 17.32 -0.20
CA VAL A 95 13.44 16.20 -1.09
C VAL A 95 12.27 16.52 -1.99
N ALA A 96 12.53 16.54 -3.30
CA ALA A 96 11.48 16.69 -4.28
C ALA A 96 10.65 15.40 -4.35
N PRO A 97 9.36 15.48 -4.74
CA PRO A 97 8.57 14.31 -5.06
C PRO A 97 9.32 13.38 -6.02
N ASN A 98 9.27 12.08 -5.79
CA ASN A 98 9.78 11.11 -6.75
C ASN A 98 8.59 10.54 -7.54
N PRO A 99 8.45 10.81 -8.85
CA PRO A 99 7.37 10.24 -9.65
C PRO A 99 7.33 8.69 -9.60
N ALA A 100 8.50 8.04 -9.51
CA ALA A 100 8.57 6.58 -9.35
C ALA A 100 8.04 6.08 -8.00
N SER A 101 7.89 6.95 -7.01
CA SER A 101 7.29 6.63 -5.71
C SER A 101 5.77 6.80 -5.68
N GLN A 102 5.16 7.43 -6.70
CA GLN A 102 3.70 7.43 -6.83
C GLN A 102 3.17 5.99 -6.91
N ALA A 103 3.93 5.07 -7.50
CA ALA A 103 3.63 3.64 -7.56
C ALA A 103 3.41 2.95 -6.20
N ARG A 104 3.79 3.57 -5.07
CA ARG A 104 3.52 3.01 -3.72
C ARG A 104 2.04 3.10 -3.30
N GLY A 105 1.24 3.93 -3.97
CA GLY A 105 -0.19 4.07 -3.72
C GLY A 105 -1.04 3.38 -4.78
N LEU A 106 -2.32 3.12 -4.46
CA LEU A 106 -3.28 2.57 -5.41
C LEU A 106 -3.42 3.44 -6.66
N GLU A 107 -3.34 4.76 -6.49
CA GLU A 107 -3.37 5.74 -7.58
C GLU A 107 -2.15 5.61 -8.48
N GLY A 108 -0.96 5.36 -7.94
CA GLY A 108 0.21 5.17 -8.80
C GLY A 108 0.21 3.85 -9.54
N LEU A 109 -0.30 2.77 -8.93
CA LEU A 109 -0.54 1.53 -9.67
C LEU A 109 -1.50 1.78 -10.85
N ARG A 110 -2.60 2.49 -10.60
CA ARG A 110 -3.55 2.88 -11.65
C ARG A 110 -2.86 3.66 -12.77
N ASP A 111 -2.06 4.66 -12.42
CA ASP A 111 -1.38 5.52 -13.40
C ASP A 111 -0.33 4.72 -14.22
N VAL A 112 0.35 3.74 -13.61
CA VAL A 112 1.23 2.79 -14.31
C VAL A 112 0.43 1.96 -15.32
N VAL A 113 -0.69 1.37 -14.90
CA VAL A 113 -1.53 0.54 -15.78
C VAL A 113 -2.15 1.35 -16.92
N GLU A 114 -2.60 2.59 -16.65
CA GLU A 114 -3.07 3.51 -17.68
C GLU A 114 -1.96 3.81 -18.70
N THR A 115 -0.73 4.03 -18.23
CA THR A 115 0.42 4.26 -19.10
C THR A 115 0.72 3.02 -19.96
N LEU A 116 0.72 1.83 -19.36
CA LEU A 116 0.95 0.56 -20.05
C LEU A 116 -0.10 0.29 -21.13
N ARG A 117 -1.37 0.63 -20.88
CA ARG A 117 -2.48 0.45 -21.82
C ARG A 117 -2.74 1.67 -22.71
N GLY A 118 -1.97 2.75 -22.55
CA GLY A 118 -2.10 3.97 -23.34
C GLY A 118 -1.66 3.79 -24.80
N PRO A 119 -1.88 4.79 -25.69
CA PRO A 119 -1.56 4.67 -27.11
C PRO A 119 -0.09 4.34 -27.43
N THR A 120 0.83 4.78 -26.59
CA THR A 120 2.28 4.52 -26.69
C THR A 120 2.77 3.47 -25.69
N GLY A 121 1.84 2.77 -25.03
CA GLY A 121 2.14 1.78 -24.00
C GLY A 121 2.60 0.44 -24.55
N CYS A 122 2.63 -0.57 -23.68
CA CYS A 122 3.03 -1.92 -24.02
C CYS A 122 2.00 -2.57 -24.97
N PRO A 123 2.42 -3.12 -26.13
CA PRO A 123 1.50 -3.75 -27.07
C PRO A 123 0.70 -4.91 -26.46
N TRP A 124 1.36 -5.74 -25.64
CA TRP A 124 0.71 -6.88 -25.00
C TRP A 124 -0.39 -6.43 -24.05
N ASP A 125 -0.12 -5.45 -23.19
CA ASP A 125 -1.10 -4.92 -22.24
C ASP A 125 -2.31 -4.34 -22.97
N ARG A 126 -2.08 -3.55 -24.03
CA ARG A 126 -3.15 -2.93 -24.82
C ARG A 126 -4.10 -3.94 -25.47
N GLU A 127 -3.58 -5.09 -25.90
CA GLU A 127 -4.37 -6.14 -26.56
C GLU A 127 -5.25 -6.94 -25.58
N GLN A 128 -5.01 -6.83 -24.27
CA GLN A 128 -5.76 -7.61 -23.29
C GLN A 128 -7.22 -7.17 -23.16
N THR A 129 -8.08 -8.16 -22.90
CA THR A 129 -9.51 -8.06 -22.64
C THR A 129 -9.85 -8.75 -21.33
N HIS A 130 -11.07 -8.54 -20.80
CA HIS A 130 -11.51 -9.29 -19.61
C HIS A 130 -11.40 -10.82 -19.79
N ALA A 131 -11.69 -11.32 -21.00
CA ALA A 131 -11.66 -12.75 -21.27
C ALA A 131 -10.23 -13.31 -21.36
N SER A 132 -9.29 -12.55 -21.94
CA SER A 132 -7.90 -12.99 -22.08
C SER A 132 -7.14 -12.95 -20.76
N LEU A 133 -7.52 -12.09 -19.82
CA LEU A 133 -6.91 -11.98 -18.49
C LEU A 133 -7.41 -13.02 -17.47
N ARG A 134 -8.56 -13.64 -17.73
CA ARG A 134 -9.14 -14.66 -16.82
C ARG A 134 -8.17 -15.77 -16.37
N PRO A 135 -7.39 -16.43 -17.24
CA PRO A 135 -6.47 -17.48 -16.80
C PRO A 135 -5.39 -16.93 -15.85
N TYR A 136 -4.86 -15.74 -16.12
CA TYR A 136 -3.84 -15.11 -15.28
C TYR A 136 -4.40 -14.78 -13.89
N LEU A 137 -5.60 -14.20 -13.80
CA LEU A 137 -6.24 -13.96 -12.50
C LEU A 137 -6.40 -15.23 -11.64
N LEU A 138 -6.66 -16.38 -12.27
CA LEU A 138 -6.72 -17.65 -11.54
C LEU A 138 -5.33 -18.12 -11.09
N GLU A 139 -4.33 -17.99 -11.98
CA GLU A 139 -2.93 -18.31 -11.69
C GLU A 139 -2.42 -17.50 -10.48
N GLU A 140 -2.51 -16.17 -10.52
CA GLU A 140 -2.06 -15.31 -9.40
C GLU A 140 -2.78 -15.63 -8.09
N ALA A 141 -4.07 -16.00 -8.16
CA ALA A 141 -4.82 -16.40 -6.97
C ALA A 141 -4.29 -17.72 -6.37
N TYR A 142 -3.87 -18.67 -7.20
CA TYR A 142 -3.24 -19.92 -6.74
C TYR A 142 -1.83 -19.68 -6.22
N GLU A 143 -1.04 -18.81 -6.86
CA GLU A 143 0.30 -18.44 -6.39
C GLU A 143 0.24 -17.71 -5.05
N ALA A 144 -0.71 -16.79 -4.88
CA ALA A 144 -0.97 -16.15 -3.58
C ALA A 144 -1.34 -17.17 -2.48
N VAL A 145 -2.14 -18.20 -2.80
CA VAL A 145 -2.44 -19.28 -1.85
C VAL A 145 -1.17 -20.06 -1.50
N ALA A 146 -0.36 -20.42 -2.50
CA ALA A 146 0.91 -21.13 -2.27
C ALA A 146 1.88 -20.30 -1.41
N ALA A 147 1.95 -18.98 -1.63
CA ALA A 147 2.76 -18.07 -0.84
C ALA A 147 2.30 -18.01 0.62
N ILE A 148 0.98 -17.96 0.88
CA ILE A 148 0.39 -18.05 2.23
C ILE A 148 0.83 -19.34 2.93
N GLU A 149 0.77 -20.48 2.24
CA GLU A 149 1.13 -21.79 2.79
C GLU A 149 2.64 -21.92 3.06
N SER A 150 3.47 -21.27 2.25
CA SER A 150 4.94 -21.28 2.41
C SER A 150 5.44 -20.42 3.58
N GLY A 151 4.67 -19.44 4.03
CA GLY A 151 5.01 -18.54 5.14
C GLY A 151 6.07 -17.48 4.82
N GLY A 152 6.47 -17.32 3.56
CA GLY A 152 7.41 -16.30 3.11
C GLY A 152 6.73 -14.95 2.93
N ALA A 153 7.10 -13.96 3.76
CA ALA A 153 6.50 -12.62 3.68
C ALA A 153 6.79 -11.91 2.35
N ASP A 154 8.01 -12.05 1.82
CA ASP A 154 8.42 -11.39 0.57
C ASP A 154 7.63 -11.96 -0.62
N GLY A 155 7.55 -13.29 -0.75
CA GLY A 155 6.75 -13.93 -1.79
C GLY A 155 5.27 -13.56 -1.68
N LEU A 156 4.71 -13.53 -0.47
CA LEU A 156 3.32 -13.13 -0.29
C LEU A 156 3.04 -11.68 -0.73
N VAL A 157 3.99 -10.76 -0.53
CA VAL A 157 3.85 -9.38 -1.00
C VAL A 157 3.79 -9.32 -2.52
N ASP A 158 4.66 -10.08 -3.20
CA ASP A 158 4.72 -10.13 -4.66
C ASP A 158 3.40 -10.70 -5.23
N GLU A 159 2.96 -11.88 -4.78
CA GLU A 159 1.73 -12.51 -5.30
C GLU A 159 0.46 -11.71 -5.02
N LEU A 160 0.35 -11.06 -3.85
CA LEU A 160 -0.76 -10.16 -3.57
C LEU A 160 -0.73 -8.92 -4.47
N GLY A 161 0.47 -8.47 -4.86
CA GLY A 161 0.69 -7.44 -5.84
C GLY A 161 0.17 -7.85 -7.23
N ASP A 162 0.42 -9.08 -7.65
CA ASP A 162 -0.03 -9.59 -8.95
C ASP A 162 -1.55 -9.79 -9.01
N VAL A 163 -2.17 -10.26 -7.91
CA VAL A 163 -3.64 -10.24 -7.78
C VAL A 163 -4.19 -8.81 -7.89
N LEU A 164 -3.52 -7.82 -7.28
CA LEU A 164 -3.92 -6.42 -7.36
C LEU A 164 -3.75 -5.84 -8.78
N LEU A 165 -2.70 -6.23 -9.49
CA LEU A 165 -2.48 -5.89 -10.91
C LEU A 165 -3.64 -6.35 -11.78
N GLN A 166 -4.14 -7.58 -11.58
CA GLN A 166 -5.29 -8.09 -12.33
C GLN A 166 -6.55 -7.24 -12.13
N VAL A 167 -6.81 -6.79 -10.88
CA VAL A 167 -7.92 -5.86 -10.58
C VAL A 167 -7.73 -4.54 -11.33
N ALA A 168 -6.51 -3.99 -11.34
CA ALA A 168 -6.19 -2.73 -12.00
C ALA A 168 -6.36 -2.81 -13.53
N LEU A 169 -5.90 -3.90 -14.16
CA LEU A 169 -6.06 -4.15 -15.59
C LEU A 169 -7.54 -4.23 -15.98
N HIS A 170 -8.36 -4.97 -15.23
CA HIS A 170 -9.79 -5.05 -15.48
C HIS A 170 -10.49 -3.70 -15.33
N ALA A 171 -10.13 -2.92 -14.31
CA ALA A 171 -10.69 -1.58 -14.11
C ALA A 171 -10.31 -0.63 -15.26
N GLU A 172 -9.09 -0.69 -15.78
CA GLU A 172 -8.65 0.14 -16.91
C GLU A 172 -9.34 -0.28 -18.22
N ILE A 173 -9.51 -1.58 -18.48
CA ILE A 173 -10.28 -2.08 -19.64
C ILE A 173 -11.71 -1.54 -19.61
N ALA A 174 -12.38 -1.62 -18.46
CA ALA A 174 -13.74 -1.13 -18.30
C ALA A 174 -13.83 0.40 -18.46
N ARG A 175 -12.82 1.13 -17.99
CA ARG A 175 -12.75 2.59 -18.11
C ARG A 175 -12.60 3.02 -19.58
N GLN A 176 -11.72 2.34 -20.32
CA GLN A 176 -11.53 2.55 -21.77
C GLN A 176 -12.83 2.27 -22.55
N ALA A 177 -13.68 1.37 -22.04
CA ALA A 177 -15.01 1.09 -22.59
C ALA A 177 -16.13 1.99 -22.05
N HIS A 178 -15.81 3.02 -21.24
CA HIS A 178 -16.77 3.92 -20.59
C HIS A 178 -17.83 3.23 -19.72
N GLN A 179 -17.48 2.13 -19.04
CA GLN A 179 -18.40 1.36 -18.21
C GLN A 179 -18.26 1.71 -16.73
N PHE A 180 -17.11 1.38 -16.14
CA PHE A 180 -16.72 1.69 -14.76
C PHE A 180 -15.21 1.85 -14.72
N GLY A 181 -14.68 2.42 -13.64
CA GLY A 181 -13.25 2.54 -13.41
C GLY A 181 -12.84 2.08 -12.02
N TRP A 182 -11.56 2.31 -11.72
CA TRP A 182 -10.96 1.98 -10.43
C TRP A 182 -11.74 2.53 -9.22
N PRO A 183 -12.20 3.81 -9.19
CA PRO A 183 -12.96 4.34 -8.06
C PRO A 183 -14.24 3.57 -7.77
N ASP A 184 -14.95 3.12 -8.82
CA ASP A 184 -16.20 2.37 -8.67
C ASP A 184 -15.98 1.01 -8.00
N VAL A 185 -14.88 0.32 -8.35
CA VAL A 185 -14.50 -0.95 -7.73
C VAL A 185 -14.21 -0.77 -6.25
N VAL A 186 -13.43 0.27 -5.90
CA VAL A 186 -13.06 0.59 -4.51
C VAL A 186 -14.28 1.01 -3.70
N GLU A 187 -15.15 1.87 -4.24
CA GLU A 187 -16.38 2.30 -3.58
C GLU A 187 -17.33 1.11 -3.34
N ALA A 188 -17.48 0.21 -4.32
CA ALA A 188 -18.34 -0.96 -4.21
C ALA A 188 -17.88 -1.89 -3.08
N ILE A 189 -16.58 -2.18 -2.96
CA ILE A 189 -16.07 -3.02 -1.87
C ILE A 189 -16.13 -2.30 -0.52
N ALA A 190 -15.75 -1.02 -0.45
CA ALA A 190 -15.76 -0.25 0.80
C ALA A 190 -17.17 -0.11 1.37
N THR A 191 -18.13 0.29 0.55
CA THR A 191 -19.54 0.45 0.96
C THR A 191 -20.13 -0.89 1.42
N LYS A 192 -19.83 -1.98 0.69
CA LYS A 192 -20.23 -3.34 1.09
C LYS A 192 -19.67 -3.73 2.45
N LEU A 193 -18.38 -3.48 2.69
CA LEU A 193 -17.74 -3.81 3.96
C LEU A 193 -18.30 -2.99 5.12
N VAL A 194 -18.50 -1.68 4.96
CA VAL A 194 -19.12 -0.82 5.98
C VAL A 194 -20.52 -1.33 6.33
N ARG A 195 -21.36 -1.59 5.31
CA ARG A 195 -22.73 -2.07 5.51
C ARG A 195 -22.80 -3.44 6.19
N ARG A 196 -21.88 -4.35 5.87
CA ARG A 196 -21.85 -5.72 6.43
C ARG A 196 -21.12 -5.83 7.78
N HIS A 197 -20.50 -4.74 8.25
CA HIS A 197 -19.91 -4.65 9.59
C HIS A 197 -20.61 -3.59 10.47
N PRO A 198 -21.93 -3.70 10.70
CA PRO A 198 -22.64 -2.74 11.54
C PRO A 198 -22.21 -2.80 13.02
N HIS A 199 -21.41 -3.80 13.40
CA HIS A 199 -20.81 -3.92 14.73
C HIS A 199 -19.48 -3.18 14.87
N VAL A 200 -18.91 -2.72 13.76
CA VAL A 200 -17.73 -1.84 13.73
C VAL A 200 -18.15 -0.41 13.40
N PHE A 201 -19.06 -0.23 12.43
CA PHE A 201 -19.44 1.08 11.89
C PHE A 201 -20.83 1.58 12.31
N GLY A 202 -21.50 0.88 13.23
CA GLY A 202 -22.83 1.24 13.74
C GLY A 202 -23.03 0.71 15.16
N ASP A 203 -24.30 0.51 15.56
CA ASP A 203 -24.66 0.17 16.95
C ASP A 203 -24.86 -1.33 17.21
N ALA A 204 -24.59 -2.19 16.23
CA ALA A 204 -24.87 -3.61 16.37
C ALA A 204 -23.83 -4.29 17.29
N VAL A 205 -24.24 -5.28 18.07
CA VAL A 205 -23.29 -6.07 18.87
C VAL A 205 -22.99 -7.40 18.18
N ALA A 206 -21.73 -7.81 18.18
CA ALA A 206 -21.27 -9.15 17.78
C ALA A 206 -20.13 -9.55 18.74
N PRO A 207 -20.41 -10.39 19.76
CA PRO A 207 -19.47 -10.64 20.85
C PRO A 207 -18.26 -11.51 20.47
N ASP A 208 -18.36 -12.27 19.38
CA ASP A 208 -17.32 -13.17 18.92
C ASP A 208 -17.35 -13.36 17.39
N ALA A 209 -16.32 -14.03 16.86
CA ALA A 209 -16.19 -14.29 15.43
C ALA A 209 -17.34 -15.11 14.84
N ALA A 210 -17.92 -16.03 15.61
CA ALA A 210 -19.04 -16.84 15.16
C ALA A 210 -20.31 -15.99 14.98
N ALA A 211 -20.58 -15.07 15.90
CA ALA A 211 -21.65 -14.10 15.80
C ALA A 211 -21.44 -13.12 14.63
N VAL A 212 -20.19 -12.72 14.35
CA VAL A 212 -19.84 -11.91 13.16
C VAL A 212 -20.15 -12.68 11.88
N ALA A 213 -19.70 -13.94 11.77
CA ALA A 213 -19.95 -14.77 10.59
C ALA A 213 -21.45 -15.00 10.35
N HIS A 214 -22.21 -15.28 11.42
CA HIS A 214 -23.65 -15.45 11.32
C HIS A 214 -24.35 -14.17 10.84
N LYS A 215 -23.98 -13.01 11.38
CA LYS A 215 -24.53 -11.71 10.99
C LYS A 215 -24.16 -11.36 9.55
N TRP A 216 -22.95 -11.69 9.10
CA TRP A 216 -22.52 -11.51 7.72
C TRP A 216 -23.43 -12.25 6.74
N GLU A 217 -23.69 -13.54 6.98
CA GLU A 217 -24.58 -14.33 6.12
C GLU A 217 -26.04 -13.85 6.18
N GLN A 218 -26.53 -13.41 7.34
CA GLN A 218 -27.86 -12.79 7.45
C GLN A 218 -27.99 -11.54 6.56
N ILE A 219 -27.03 -10.61 6.64
CA ILE A 219 -27.05 -9.37 5.84
C ILE A 219 -26.94 -9.71 4.35
N LYS A 220 -26.04 -10.63 3.98
CA LYS A 220 -25.88 -11.11 2.59
C LYS A 220 -27.18 -11.70 2.04
N ARG A 221 -27.93 -12.48 2.82
CA ARG A 221 -29.25 -13.02 2.43
C ARG A 221 -30.31 -11.93 2.26
N ALA A 222 -30.33 -10.95 3.15
CA ALA A 222 -31.27 -9.83 3.08
C ALA A 222 -31.02 -8.94 1.84
N GLU A 223 -29.75 -8.67 1.52
CA GLU A 223 -29.36 -7.89 0.32
C GLU A 223 -29.82 -8.55 -1.00
N ARG A 224 -29.98 -9.89 -1.00
CA ARG A 224 -30.43 -10.68 -2.17
C ARG A 224 -31.95 -10.79 -2.28
N GLY A 225 -32.71 -10.02 -1.49
CA GLY A 225 -34.18 -10.04 -1.54
C GLY A 225 -34.82 -11.33 -1.03
N GLY A 226 -34.09 -12.14 -0.25
CA GLY A 226 -34.65 -13.36 0.37
C GLY A 226 -34.86 -14.54 -0.60
N ALA A 227 -34.40 -14.46 -1.86
CA ALA A 227 -34.41 -15.60 -2.76
C ALA A 227 -33.37 -16.65 -2.28
N LEU A 228 -33.86 -17.79 -1.81
CA LEU A 228 -33.09 -19.01 -1.64
C LEU A 228 -33.04 -19.72 -2.99
N GLY A 229 -31.83 -19.87 -3.52
CA GLY A 229 -31.49 -20.86 -4.51
C GLY A 229 -30.01 -21.13 -4.36
N ASP A 230 -29.65 -22.20 -3.64
CA ASP A 230 -28.26 -22.60 -3.32
C ASP A 230 -27.36 -22.83 -4.55
N PHE A 231 -27.88 -22.65 -5.77
CA PHE A 231 -27.24 -23.04 -7.02
C PHE A 231 -27.11 -21.91 -8.05
N ASP A 232 -27.91 -20.83 -7.97
CA ASP A 232 -27.91 -19.76 -9.00
C ASP A 232 -26.73 -18.78 -8.84
N ASP A 233 -26.13 -18.72 -7.66
CA ASP A 233 -25.01 -17.84 -7.31
C ASP A 233 -23.64 -18.53 -7.35
N LEU A 234 -23.61 -19.84 -7.59
CA LEU A 234 -22.34 -20.56 -7.65
C LEU A 234 -21.65 -20.23 -8.96
N PRO A 235 -20.38 -19.78 -8.92
CA PRO A 235 -19.60 -19.67 -10.13
C PRO A 235 -19.50 -21.09 -10.71
N LEU A 236 -20.27 -21.38 -11.75
CA LEU A 236 -20.27 -22.70 -12.41
C LEU A 236 -18.90 -23.03 -13.03
N ASN A 237 -18.00 -22.05 -13.05
CA ASN A 237 -16.59 -22.18 -13.39
C ASN A 237 -15.67 -22.52 -12.19
N LEU A 238 -16.21 -22.77 -10.99
CA LEU A 238 -15.43 -23.32 -9.89
C LEU A 238 -14.91 -24.73 -10.28
N PRO A 239 -13.67 -25.08 -9.89
CA PRO A 239 -13.21 -26.47 -9.97
C PRO A 239 -14.21 -27.39 -9.26
N ALA A 240 -14.47 -28.56 -9.86
CA ALA A 240 -15.57 -29.45 -9.46
C ALA A 240 -15.60 -29.79 -7.96
N LEU A 241 -14.43 -29.92 -7.31
CA LEU A 241 -14.34 -30.21 -5.88
C LEU A 241 -14.69 -29.00 -5.00
N ALA A 242 -14.32 -27.79 -5.41
CA ALA A 242 -14.70 -26.56 -4.72
C ALA A 242 -16.21 -26.32 -4.84
N LEU A 243 -16.76 -26.53 -6.04
CA LEU A 243 -18.20 -26.49 -6.26
C LEU A 243 -18.92 -27.52 -5.39
N ALA A 244 -18.45 -28.77 -5.36
CA ALA A 244 -19.05 -29.82 -4.53
C ALA A 244 -19.03 -29.48 -3.02
N ARG A 245 -18.00 -28.77 -2.54
CA ARG A 245 -17.93 -28.30 -1.15
C ARG A 245 -18.95 -27.21 -0.86
N GLU A 246 -19.10 -26.25 -1.76
CA GLU A 246 -20.13 -25.20 -1.62
C GLU A 246 -21.55 -25.79 -1.63
N LEU A 247 -21.76 -26.85 -2.43
CA LEU A 247 -23.02 -27.59 -2.50
C LEU A 247 -23.33 -28.48 -1.30
N ALA A 248 -22.34 -28.76 -0.45
CA ALA A 248 -22.47 -29.69 0.68
C ALA A 248 -22.85 -29.00 2.00
N VAL A 249 -23.09 -27.67 1.99
CA VAL A 249 -23.48 -26.83 3.12
C VAL A 249 -24.97 -26.50 3.05
#